data_AF-A0A838EY03-F1
#
_entry.id   AF-A0A838EY03-F1
#
_cell.length_a   1.000
_cell.length_b   1.000
_cell.length_c   1.000
_cell.angle_alpha   90.00
_cell.angle_beta   90.00
_cell.angle_gamma   90.00
#
_symmetry.space_group_name_H-M   'P 1'
#
loop_
_entity.id
_entity.type
_entity.pdbx_description
1 polymer ?
#
loop_
_entity_poly.entity_id
_entity_poly.type
_entity_poly.pdbx_seq_one_letter_code
_entity_poly.pdbx_strand_id
1 'polypeptide(L)'
;FKVTEFRQNQNSVYFSFPELIKTHALRNYPRLKFRAAQDKFVTLRSSTARESGSELKVRAMDISETGLGLVVSEQNRNFLKNNRILWVTGLQDSTLEHPVLAEVVYMNSEVDPKFVMKKQKSLKVGLKVSGAFPEDIYRRFLQ
;
A
#
# COMPACT_ATOMS: atom_id res chain seq x y z
N PHE A 1 -13.51 -0.85 21.53
CA PHE A 1 -14.36 -1.48 22.56
C PHE A 1 -13.85 -1.04 23.92
N LYS A 2 -14.73 -0.51 24.79
CA LYS A 2 -14.39 -0.07 26.14
C LYS A 2 -15.34 -0.80 27.08
N VAL A 3 -14.81 -1.61 27.99
CA VAL A 3 -15.59 -2.26 29.03
C VAL A 3 -15.89 -1.22 30.11
N THR A 4 -17.16 -0.85 30.28
CA THR A 4 -17.59 0.13 31.28
C THR A 4 -18.13 -0.53 32.54
N GLU A 5 -18.63 -1.76 32.43
CA GLU A 5 -19.14 -2.55 33.54
C GLU A 5 -18.39 -3.88 33.58
N PHE A 6 -17.67 -4.12 34.66
CA PHE A 6 -16.96 -5.37 34.91
C PHE A 6 -16.99 -5.70 36.41
N ARG A 7 -16.85 -6.98 36.72
CA ARG A 7 -16.65 -7.49 38.07
C ARG A 7 -15.24 -8.05 38.17
N GLN A 8 -14.51 -7.67 39.20
CA GLN A 8 -13.21 -8.26 39.49
C GLN A 8 -13.34 -9.24 40.65
N ASN A 9 -12.77 -10.44 40.51
CA ASN A 9 -12.64 -11.40 41.60
C ASN A 9 -11.23 -11.98 41.58
N GLN A 10 -10.47 -11.76 42.66
CA GLN A 10 -9.06 -12.12 42.79
C GLN A 10 -8.25 -11.64 41.57
N ASN A 11 -7.75 -12.57 40.76
CA ASN A 11 -6.92 -12.31 39.57
C ASN A 11 -7.72 -12.39 38.26
N SER A 12 -9.05 -12.26 38.30
CA SER A 12 -9.90 -12.38 37.12
C SER A 12 -10.89 -11.23 36.99
N VAL A 13 -11.12 -10.80 35.75
CA VAL A 13 -12.09 -9.76 35.37
C VAL A 13 -13.17 -10.40 34.52
N TYR A 14 -14.42 -10.22 34.95
CA TYR A 14 -15.62 -10.73 34.30
C TYR A 14 -16.41 -9.54 33.74
N PHE A 15 -16.85 -9.63 32.50
CA PHE A 15 -17.74 -8.66 31.90
C PHE A 15 -18.70 -9.37 30.95
N SER A 16 -19.91 -8.83 30.81
CA SER A 16 -20.85 -9.35 29.82
C SER A 16 -20.32 -9.08 28.41
N PHE A 17 -20.31 -10.10 27.57
CA PHE A 17 -19.91 -9.93 26.18
C PHE A 17 -20.89 -8.94 25.51
N PRO A 18 -20.41 -7.93 24.77
CA PRO A 18 -21.30 -6.94 24.17
C PRO A 18 -22.22 -7.60 23.13
N GLU A 19 -23.51 -7.26 23.17
CA GLU A 19 -24.48 -7.72 22.18
C GLU A 19 -24.17 -7.18 20.77
N LEU A 20 -23.47 -6.05 20.69
CA LEU A 20 -23.10 -5.40 19.44
C LEU A 20 -21.63 -4.94 19.45
N ILE A 21 -20.85 -5.46 18.50
CA ILE A 21 -19.49 -4.98 18.21
C ILE A 21 -19.55 -4.09 16.98
N LYS A 22 -19.45 -2.77 17.16
CA LYS A 22 -19.28 -1.84 16.04
C LYS A 22 -17.84 -1.89 15.54
N THR A 23 -17.63 -2.48 14.38
CA THR A 23 -16.36 -2.36 13.64
C THR A 23 -16.48 -1.17 12.69
N HIS A 24 -15.71 -0.11 12.92
CA HIS A 24 -15.61 0.96 11.91
C HIS A 24 -14.83 0.43 10.72
N ALA A 25 -15.47 0.37 9.55
CA ALA A 25 -14.74 0.19 8.30
C ALA A 25 -13.88 1.43 8.08
N LEU A 26 -12.58 1.33 8.37
CA LEU A 26 -11.64 2.45 8.23
C LEU A 26 -11.29 2.76 6.76
N ARG A 27 -11.83 1.99 5.81
CA ARG A 27 -11.52 2.12 4.38
C ARG A 27 -12.79 2.50 3.62
N ASN A 28 -12.68 3.58 2.86
CA ASN A 28 -13.74 4.03 1.97
C ASN A 28 -13.79 3.22 0.67
N TYR A 29 -12.68 2.59 0.27
CA TYR A 29 -12.56 1.85 -0.98
C TYR A 29 -12.04 0.43 -0.75
N PRO A 30 -12.66 -0.59 -1.36
CA PRO A 30 -12.15 -1.96 -1.30
C PRO A 30 -10.79 -2.05 -1.99
N ARG A 31 -9.91 -2.91 -1.47
CA ARG A 31 -8.60 -3.19 -2.08
C ARG A 31 -8.60 -4.57 -2.72
N LEU A 32 -8.21 -4.65 -3.98
CA LEU A 32 -7.89 -5.90 -4.65
C LEU A 32 -6.46 -6.31 -4.28
N LYS A 33 -6.30 -7.51 -3.72
CA LYS A 33 -4.98 -8.05 -3.35
C LYS A 33 -4.46 -8.94 -4.47
N PHE A 34 -3.22 -8.72 -4.85
CA PHE A 34 -2.52 -9.57 -5.79
C PHE A 34 -1.93 -10.79 -5.10
N ARG A 35 -1.88 -11.91 -5.82
CA ARG A 35 -1.13 -13.09 -5.40
C ARG A 35 0.37 -12.85 -5.64
N ALA A 36 1.20 -13.42 -4.78
CA ALA A 36 2.65 -13.37 -4.95
C ALA A 36 3.17 -14.16 -6.17
N ALA A 37 2.31 -14.77 -6.99
CA ALA A 37 2.69 -15.36 -8.27
C ALA A 37 2.33 -14.48 -9.48
N GLN A 38 1.53 -13.42 -9.29
CA GLN A 38 1.05 -12.55 -10.38
C GLN A 38 2.06 -11.47 -10.79
N ASP A 39 3.13 -11.27 -10.02
CA ASP A 39 4.24 -10.33 -10.32
C ASP A 39 3.79 -8.99 -10.92
N LYS A 40 2.90 -8.33 -10.19
CA LYS A 40 2.40 -7.00 -10.52
C LYS A 40 3.40 -5.93 -10.14
N PHE A 41 3.73 -5.05 -11.09
CA PHE A 41 4.70 -3.97 -10.88
C PHE A 41 4.10 -2.58 -11.10
N VAL A 42 4.66 -1.60 -10.41
CA VAL A 42 4.35 -0.18 -10.53
C VAL A 42 5.66 0.57 -10.71
N THR A 43 5.68 1.50 -11.66
CA THR A 43 6.84 2.36 -11.90
C THR A 43 6.61 3.72 -11.26
N LEU A 44 7.59 4.14 -10.45
CA LEU A 44 7.55 5.37 -9.67
C LEU A 44 8.67 6.30 -10.11
N ARG A 45 8.40 7.61 -10.16
CA ARG A 45 9.39 8.65 -10.39
C ARG A 45 9.27 9.70 -9.29
N SER A 46 10.40 10.28 -8.89
CA SER A 46 10.39 11.43 -7.99
C SER A 46 9.61 12.59 -8.61
N SER A 47 8.81 13.30 -7.81
CA SER A 47 8.09 14.49 -8.28
C SER A 47 8.99 15.69 -8.57
N THR A 48 10.21 15.71 -8.03
CA THR A 48 11.19 16.79 -8.21
C THR A 48 12.21 16.50 -9.29
N ALA A 49 12.25 15.27 -9.80
CA ALA A 49 13.14 14.91 -10.90
C ALA A 49 12.64 15.51 -12.22
N ARG A 50 13.58 15.97 -13.07
CA ARG A 50 13.32 16.27 -14.48
C ARG A 50 12.80 15.01 -15.18
N GLU A 51 12.14 15.15 -16.33
CA GLU A 51 11.47 14.03 -17.02
C GLU A 51 12.37 12.81 -17.29
N SER A 52 13.69 13.00 -17.40
CA SER A 52 14.71 11.95 -17.54
C SER A 52 15.23 11.36 -16.22
N GLY A 53 14.55 11.61 -15.10
CA GLY A 53 14.93 11.13 -13.78
C GLY A 53 14.91 9.61 -13.66
N SER A 54 15.71 9.06 -12.74
CA SER A 54 15.68 7.62 -12.46
C SER A 54 14.30 7.19 -11.98
N GLU A 55 13.78 6.15 -12.63
CA GLU A 55 12.54 5.50 -12.25
C GLU A 55 12.81 4.29 -11.35
N LEU A 56 11.86 4.03 -10.47
CA LEU A 56 11.88 2.91 -9.53
C LEU A 56 10.71 1.98 -9.85
N LYS A 57 11.01 0.81 -10.43
CA LYS A 57 10.02 -0.26 -10.63
C LYS A 57 9.93 -1.12 -9.37
N VAL A 58 8.74 -1.19 -8.78
CA VAL A 58 8.48 -1.88 -7.50
C VAL A 58 7.26 -2.77 -7.61
N ARG A 59 7.18 -3.77 -6.72
CA ARG A 59 6.09 -4.74 -6.74
C ARG A 59 4.84 -4.19 -6.06
N ALA A 60 3.68 -4.43 -6.63
CA ALA A 60 2.39 -4.17 -5.99
C ALA A 60 1.88 -5.40 -5.23
N MET A 61 1.40 -5.19 -4.00
CA MET A 61 0.67 -6.16 -3.19
C MET A 61 -0.84 -6.02 -3.34
N ASP A 62 -1.29 -4.77 -3.42
CA ASP A 62 -2.71 -4.45 -3.54
C ASP A 62 -2.92 -3.09 -4.21
N ILE A 63 -4.13 -2.91 -4.72
CA ILE A 63 -4.59 -1.67 -5.35
C ILE A 63 -6.05 -1.39 -4.98
N SER A 64 -6.40 -0.12 -4.96
CA SER A 64 -7.74 0.43 -4.88
C SER A 64 -7.82 1.66 -5.77
N GLU A 65 -9.03 2.19 -5.97
CA GLU A 65 -9.25 3.42 -6.74
C GLU A 65 -8.34 4.59 -6.31
N THR A 66 -8.06 4.72 -5.01
CA THR A 66 -7.31 5.86 -4.47
C THR A 66 -5.99 5.46 -3.79
N GLY A 67 -5.48 4.25 -4.00
CA GLY A 67 -4.32 3.81 -3.25
C GLY A 67 -3.65 2.55 -3.73
N LEU A 68 -2.34 2.47 -3.46
CA LEU A 68 -1.47 1.33 -3.78
C LEU A 68 -0.80 0.82 -2.52
N GLY A 69 -0.67 -0.50 -2.42
CA GLY A 69 0.21 -1.18 -1.47
C GLY A 69 1.41 -1.77 -2.22
N LEU A 70 2.62 -1.37 -1.86
CA LEU A 70 3.85 -1.73 -2.59
C LEU A 70 4.84 -2.46 -1.68
N VAL A 71 5.64 -3.35 -2.28
CA VAL A 71 6.87 -3.88 -1.68
C VAL A 71 8.06 -3.23 -2.35
N VAL A 72 8.87 -2.57 -1.53
CA VAL A 72 10.07 -1.85 -1.96
C VAL A 72 11.27 -2.44 -1.23
N SER A 73 12.40 -2.57 -1.91
CA SER A 73 13.63 -2.99 -1.24
C SER A 73 14.09 -1.93 -0.22
N GLU A 74 14.64 -2.36 0.92
CA GLU A 74 15.19 -1.46 1.94
C GLU A 74 16.32 -0.56 1.41
N GLN A 75 17.05 -0.97 0.37
CA GLN A 75 18.08 -0.14 -0.26
C GLN A 75 17.49 1.13 -0.88
N ASN A 76 16.22 1.08 -1.30
CA ASN A 76 15.50 2.22 -1.86
C ASN A 76 14.76 3.06 -0.79
N ARG A 77 14.98 2.79 0.51
CA ARG A 77 14.37 3.57 1.60
C ARG A 77 14.64 5.06 1.46
N ASN A 78 15.87 5.43 1.12
CA ASN A 78 16.28 6.83 1.02
C ASN A 78 15.56 7.55 -0.13
N PHE A 79 15.30 6.86 -1.24
CA PHE A 79 14.48 7.39 -2.33
C PHE A 79 13.09 7.78 -1.82
N LEU A 80 12.43 6.91 -1.05
CA LEU A 80 11.08 7.19 -0.54
C LEU A 80 11.05 8.22 0.60
N LYS A 81 12.07 8.25 1.46
CA LYS A 81 12.17 9.24 2.53
C LYS A 81 12.32 10.66 1.98
N ASN A 82 13.13 10.81 0.94
CA ASN A 82 13.41 12.10 0.33
C ASN A 82 12.30 12.54 -0.65
N ASN A 83 11.48 11.60 -1.14
CA ASN A 83 10.41 11.85 -2.09
C ASN A 83 9.08 11.35 -1.53
N ARG A 84 8.45 12.18 -0.69
CA ARG A 84 7.12 11.89 -0.14
C ARG A 84 6.01 11.97 -1.17
N ILE A 85 6.22 12.79 -2.20
CA ILE A 85 5.34 12.91 -3.35
C ILE A 85 6.06 12.30 -4.55
N LEU A 86 5.35 11.45 -5.28
CA LEU A 86 5.87 10.64 -6.38
C LEU A 86 4.89 10.70 -7.55
N TRP A 87 5.42 10.56 -8.75
CA TRP A 87 4.64 10.25 -9.93
C TRP A 87 4.56 8.73 -10.10
N VAL A 88 3.36 8.19 -10.25
CA VAL A 88 3.14 6.86 -10.80
C VAL A 88 3.18 7.01 -12.33
N THR A 89 4.20 6.46 -12.97
CA THR A 89 4.44 6.62 -14.41
C THR A 89 4.07 5.38 -15.21
N GLY A 90 3.85 4.23 -14.56
CA GLY A 90 3.48 3.00 -15.24
C GLY A 90 2.85 1.96 -14.33
N LEU A 91 1.96 1.15 -14.91
CA LEU A 91 1.37 -0.04 -14.32
C LEU A 91 1.75 -1.25 -15.18
N GLN A 92 2.43 -2.22 -14.57
CA GLN A 92 3.00 -3.39 -15.23
C GLN A 92 3.96 -3.02 -16.38
N ASP A 93 3.50 -3.25 -17.62
CA ASP A 93 4.23 -3.00 -18.86
C ASP A 93 3.62 -1.83 -19.65
N SER A 94 2.60 -1.16 -19.07
CA SER A 94 1.96 0.01 -19.66
C SER A 94 2.48 1.29 -19.01
N THR A 95 3.08 2.15 -19.82
CA THR A 95 3.42 3.53 -19.43
C THR A 95 2.16 4.38 -19.46
N LEU A 96 2.00 5.26 -18.47
CA LEU A 96 0.91 6.23 -18.42
C LEU A 96 1.29 7.46 -19.22
N GLU A 97 0.47 7.82 -20.20
CA GLU A 97 0.62 9.08 -20.95
C GLU A 97 0.57 10.29 -20.01
N HIS A 98 -0.28 10.21 -18.99
CA HIS A 98 -0.37 11.18 -17.92
C HIS A 98 -0.05 10.52 -16.58
N PRO A 99 1.17 10.73 -16.04
CA PRO A 99 1.55 10.19 -14.74
C PRO A 99 0.60 10.66 -13.64
N VAL A 100 0.29 9.77 -12.70
CA VAL A 100 -0.65 10.07 -11.61
C VAL A 100 0.12 10.41 -10.34
N LEU A 101 -0.22 11.53 -9.70
CA LEU A 101 0.43 11.95 -8.47
C LEU A 101 0.05 11.02 -7.31
N ALA A 102 1.03 10.65 -6.50
CA ALA A 102 0.83 9.84 -5.31
C ALA A 102 1.68 10.30 -4.13
N GLU A 103 1.16 10.10 -2.92
CA GLU A 103 1.80 10.45 -1.66
C GLU A 103 2.11 9.20 -0.84
N VAL A 104 3.33 9.14 -0.28
CA VAL A 104 3.74 8.10 0.66
C VAL A 104 3.07 8.35 2.03
N VAL A 105 1.99 7.62 2.30
CA VAL A 105 1.22 7.73 3.55
C VAL A 105 1.87 6.96 4.69
N TYR A 106 2.44 5.78 4.39
CA TYR A 106 3.12 4.98 5.41
C TYR A 106 4.23 4.12 4.81
N MET A 107 5.19 3.75 5.66
CA MET A 107 6.30 2.86 5.34
C MET A 107 6.67 2.08 6.59
N ASN A 108 6.69 0.75 6.51
CA ASN A 108 7.08 -0.12 7.61
C ASN A 108 7.85 -1.37 7.12
N SER A 109 8.47 -2.09 8.04
CA SER A 109 9.25 -3.31 7.76
C SER A 109 8.42 -4.60 7.84
N GLU A 110 7.12 -4.50 8.12
CA GLU A 110 6.22 -5.64 8.27
C GLU A 110 5.68 -6.07 6.91
N VAL A 111 6.52 -6.78 6.16
CA VAL A 111 6.16 -7.35 4.85
C VAL A 111 5.68 -8.79 5.05
N ASP A 112 4.53 -9.10 4.43
CA ASP A 112 3.99 -10.44 4.37
C ASP A 112 5.05 -11.43 3.80
N PRO A 113 5.35 -12.57 4.46
CA PRO A 113 6.45 -13.47 4.05
C PRO A 113 6.42 -13.90 2.58
N LYS A 114 5.23 -14.05 2.01
CA LYS A 114 5.02 -14.38 0.58
C LYS A 114 5.53 -13.33 -0.40
N PHE A 115 5.71 -12.09 0.04
CA PHE A 115 6.26 -11.00 -0.77
C PHE A 115 7.70 -10.65 -0.42
N VAL A 116 8.30 -11.31 0.58
CA VAL A 116 9.69 -11.06 0.99
C VAL A 116 10.64 -11.49 -0.13
N MET A 117 11.57 -10.60 -0.47
CA MET A 117 12.61 -10.90 -1.45
C MET A 117 13.68 -11.77 -0.78
N LYS A 118 13.92 -12.99 -1.30
CA LYS A 118 14.77 -14.02 -0.66
C LYS A 118 16.17 -13.56 -0.22
N LYS A 119 16.72 -12.50 -0.81
CA LYS A 119 18.09 -12.02 -0.55
C LYS A 119 18.16 -10.60 0.03
N GLN A 120 17.03 -9.98 0.37
CA GLN A 120 17.02 -8.57 0.70
C GLN A 120 15.89 -8.21 1.67
N LYS A 121 16.17 -7.30 2.61
CA LYS A 121 15.14 -6.69 3.45
C LYS A 121 14.16 -5.90 2.57
N SER A 122 12.89 -6.02 2.89
CA SER A 122 11.80 -5.38 2.16
C SER A 122 11.02 -4.45 3.09
N LEU A 123 10.50 -3.39 2.50
CA LEU A 123 9.61 -2.41 3.09
C LEU A 123 8.24 -2.56 2.46
N LYS A 124 7.21 -2.44 3.30
CA LYS A 124 5.83 -2.27 2.86
C LYS A 124 5.51 -0.78 2.87
N VAL A 125 5.04 -0.30 1.72
CA VAL A 125 4.82 1.12 1.46
C VAL A 125 3.38 1.31 1.01
N GLY A 126 2.68 2.27 1.61
CA GLY A 126 1.35 2.68 1.19
C GLY A 126 1.39 4.00 0.46
N LEU A 127 0.86 4.02 -0.76
CA LEU A 127 0.63 5.25 -1.51
C LEU A 127 -0.85 5.62 -1.51
N LYS A 128 -1.14 6.92 -1.36
CA LYS A 128 -2.43 7.52 -1.67
C LYS A 128 -2.32 8.18 -3.04
N VAL A 129 -3.22 7.85 -3.95
CA VAL A 129 -3.25 8.35 -5.32
C VAL A 129 -4.23 9.51 -5.40
N SER A 130 -3.84 10.62 -6.03
CA SER A 130 -4.64 11.85 -6.12
C SER A 130 -5.47 11.96 -7.41
N GLY A 131 -5.40 10.97 -8.29
CA GLY A 131 -6.14 10.91 -9.54
C GLY A 131 -6.55 9.48 -9.88
N ALA A 132 -7.12 9.29 -11.08
CA ALA A 132 -7.51 7.99 -11.58
C ALA A 132 -6.50 7.47 -12.60
N PHE A 133 -6.33 6.15 -12.65
CA PHE A 133 -5.63 5.50 -13.76
C PHE A 133 -6.55 5.39 -14.97
N PRO A 134 -6.02 5.47 -16.21
CA PRO A 134 -6.80 5.15 -17.41
C PRO A 134 -7.46 3.78 -17.27
N GLU A 135 -8.76 3.70 -17.55
CA GLU A 135 -9.58 2.54 -17.19
C GLU A 135 -9.13 1.25 -17.88
N ASP A 136 -8.69 1.36 -19.13
CA ASP A 136 -8.15 0.26 -19.92
C ASP A 136 -6.83 -0.28 -19.34
N ILE A 137 -5.94 0.60 -18.87
CA ILE A 137 -4.68 0.23 -18.22
C ILE A 137 -4.97 -0.37 -16.84
N TYR A 138 -5.86 0.25 -16.08
CA TYR A 138 -6.26 -0.23 -14.76
C TYR A 138 -6.86 -1.63 -14.83
N ARG A 139 -7.84 -1.87 -15.72
CA ARG A 139 -8.47 -3.20 -15.89
C ARG A 139 -7.45 -4.26 -16.30
N ARG A 140 -6.54 -3.96 -17.22
CA ARG A 140 -5.43 -4.86 -17.60
C ARG A 140 -4.50 -5.15 -16.41
N PHE A 141 -4.24 -4.15 -15.57
CA PHE A 141 -3.42 -4.33 -14.38
C PHE A 141 -4.07 -5.28 -13.37
N LEU A 142 -5.41 -5.32 -13.27
CA LEU A 142 -6.14 -6.18 -12.34
C LEU A 142 -6.18 -7.68 -12.74
N GLN A 143 -6.02 -8.01 -14.02
CA GLN A 143 -6.08 -9.38 -14.56
C GLN A 143 -4.82 -10.18 -14.22
#